data_AF-F0Z9C5-F1
#
_entry.id   AF-F0Z9C5-F1
#
_cell.length_a   1.000
_cell.length_b   1.000
_cell.length_c   1.000
_cell.angle_alpha   90.00
_cell.angle_beta   90.00
_cell.angle_gamma   90.00
#
_symmetry.space_group_name_H-M   'P 1'
#
loop_
_entity.id
_entity.type
_entity.pdbx_description
1 polymer ?
#
loop_
_entity_poly.entity_id
_entity_poly.type
_entity_poly.pdbx_seq_one_letter_code
_entity_poly.pdbx_strand_id
1 'polypeptide(L)'
;MSFQNIEINIGSIVLGDRSLNNGQYGEKRSVKKVNFDVPFSGTPKVSLGINFFDSSISENATRVRTIATNITNQGFDCIFTAWEGNTIYDMQVDYVAVYNPRLNGNSNNNRNTNNNSNNNNNSNNRQQQQQQYHDDNRNNQSFQNMNINDENDYNDRQPEHREQPQRREQQQSQLADKQVNIKSIKHNSYIRDNQSVADLSQTARGNETWTITAANNGTYYIHNHFNHYLSSQGNDRVLSSERNDSSLWRIQERRQGVYSIQNAKTGNYLSATDRGEVKTNVKQVNSWEEFQFIYI
;
A
#
# COMPACT_ATOMS: atom_id res chain seq x y z
N MET A 1 -27.41 -2.94 22.74
CA MET A 1 -26.86 -3.98 21.85
C MET A 1 -25.53 -3.49 21.32
N SER A 2 -24.42 -4.17 21.57
CA SER A 2 -23.14 -3.81 20.95
C SER A 2 -23.06 -4.45 19.57
N PHE A 3 -22.90 -3.64 18.53
CA PHE A 3 -22.53 -4.17 17.22
C PHE A 3 -21.06 -4.60 17.29
N GLN A 4 -20.80 -5.91 17.18
CA GLN A 4 -19.44 -6.37 16.94
C GLN A 4 -19.06 -6.07 15.50
N ASN A 5 -17.98 -5.32 15.33
CA ASN A 5 -17.53 -4.82 14.03
C ASN A 5 -16.77 -5.90 13.26
N ILE A 6 -16.84 -5.83 11.93
CA ILE A 6 -15.93 -6.58 11.06
C ILE A 6 -14.59 -5.85 11.07
N GLU A 7 -13.52 -6.60 11.25
CA GLU A 7 -12.16 -6.09 11.23
C GLU A 7 -11.49 -6.51 9.92
N ILE A 8 -10.76 -5.59 9.28
CA ILE A 8 -10.10 -5.80 7.99
C ILE A 8 -8.68 -5.25 8.04
N ASN A 9 -7.71 -6.02 7.56
CA ASN A 9 -6.36 -5.54 7.26
C ASN A 9 -6.00 -5.92 5.83
N ILE A 10 -5.38 -5.00 5.10
CA ILE A 10 -4.90 -5.21 3.73
C ILE A 10 -3.46 -4.76 3.62
N GLY A 11 -2.68 -5.41 2.78
CA GLY A 11 -1.30 -5.02 2.55
C GLY A 11 -0.66 -5.82 1.43
N SER A 12 0.64 -5.59 1.24
CA SER A 12 1.43 -6.23 0.20
C SER A 12 2.74 -6.78 0.76
N ILE A 13 3.22 -7.85 0.15
CA ILE A 13 4.41 -8.59 0.57
C ILE A 13 5.29 -8.77 -0.66
N VAL A 14 6.53 -8.31 -0.58
CA VAL A 14 7.49 -8.41 -1.68
C VAL A 14 8.53 -9.46 -1.32
N LEU A 15 8.85 -10.34 -2.27
CA LEU A 15 9.96 -11.30 -2.12
C LEU A 15 11.29 -10.54 -2.09
N GLY A 16 11.59 -9.78 -3.16
CA GLY A 16 12.61 -8.73 -3.24
C GLY A 16 14.08 -9.14 -3.05
N ASP A 17 14.35 -10.38 -2.64
CA ASP A 17 15.69 -10.83 -2.21
C ASP A 17 16.23 -12.00 -3.05
N ARG A 18 15.50 -12.42 -4.09
CA ARG A 18 15.85 -13.55 -4.97
C ARG A 18 16.09 -14.86 -4.20
N SER A 19 15.56 -15.00 -2.98
CA SER A 19 15.74 -16.19 -2.14
C SER A 19 15.23 -17.49 -2.79
N LEU A 20 14.34 -17.38 -3.78
CA LEU A 20 13.87 -18.51 -4.60
C LEU A 20 14.83 -18.96 -5.71
N ASN A 21 16.00 -18.32 -5.85
CA ASN A 21 17.01 -18.69 -6.85
C ASN A 21 18.17 -19.50 -6.27
N ASN A 22 18.18 -19.72 -4.96
CA ASN A 22 19.20 -20.53 -4.31
C ASN A 22 18.84 -22.03 -4.43
N GLY A 23 19.74 -22.80 -5.05
CA GLY A 23 19.56 -24.24 -5.28
C GLY A 23 19.23 -24.57 -6.74
N GLN A 24 19.89 -25.59 -7.29
CA GLN A 24 19.76 -25.92 -8.72
C GLN A 24 18.47 -26.67 -9.08
N TYR A 25 17.89 -27.46 -8.16
CA TYR A 25 16.76 -28.33 -8.47
C TYR A 25 15.82 -28.53 -7.28
N GLY A 26 14.54 -28.75 -7.57
CA GLY A 26 13.51 -29.09 -6.58
C GLY A 26 12.60 -27.94 -6.17
N GLU A 27 11.93 -28.11 -5.03
CA GLU A 27 11.10 -27.09 -4.40
C GLU A 27 11.99 -26.06 -3.69
N LYS A 28 11.83 -24.78 -4.05
CA LYS A 28 12.53 -23.64 -3.46
C LYS A 28 11.51 -22.83 -2.67
N ARG A 29 11.85 -22.50 -1.43
CA ARG A 29 10.92 -21.89 -0.48
C ARG A 29 11.52 -20.66 0.16
N SER A 30 10.73 -19.59 0.22
CA SER A 30 11.02 -18.40 1.00
C SER A 30 9.83 -18.07 1.88
N VAL A 31 10.10 -17.54 3.07
CA VAL A 31 9.08 -17.20 4.06
C VAL A 31 9.22 -15.74 4.44
N LYS A 32 8.14 -14.98 4.31
CA LYS A 32 8.04 -13.60 4.80
C LYS A 32 7.04 -13.55 5.93
N LYS A 33 7.48 -13.08 7.09
CA LYS A 33 6.59 -12.85 8.23
C LYS A 33 5.82 -11.56 8.02
N VAL A 34 4.51 -11.62 8.20
CA VAL A 34 3.59 -10.48 8.08
C VAL A 34 2.98 -10.23 9.44
N ASN A 35 3.12 -9.01 9.93
CA ASN A 35 2.39 -8.54 11.11
C ASN A 35 1.22 -7.68 10.63
N PHE A 36 0.05 -7.87 11.22
CA PHE A 36 -1.06 -6.95 11.02
C PHE A 36 -0.79 -5.65 11.78
N ASP A 37 -1.24 -4.55 11.20
CA ASP A 37 -1.12 -3.21 11.80
C ASP A 37 -1.78 -3.18 13.19
N VAL A 38 -3.03 -3.64 13.23
CA VAL A 38 -3.81 -3.80 14.45
C VAL A 38 -4.10 -5.28 14.63
N PRO A 39 -3.77 -5.87 15.81
CA PRO A 39 -4.15 -7.24 16.11
C PRO A 39 -5.67 -7.41 16.06
N PHE A 40 -6.12 -8.47 15.43
CA PHE A 40 -7.53 -8.83 15.38
C PHE A 40 -8.04 -9.30 16.75
N SER A 41 -9.34 -9.17 16.98
CA SER A 41 -10.01 -9.74 18.16
C SER A 41 -10.04 -11.28 18.16
N GLY A 42 -9.73 -11.91 17.02
CA GLY A 42 -9.51 -13.35 16.90
C GLY A 42 -8.80 -13.69 15.59
N THR A 43 -8.63 -14.99 15.29
CA THR A 43 -7.90 -15.40 14.08
C THR A 43 -8.65 -15.01 12.81
N PRO A 44 -8.10 -14.15 11.93
CA PRO A 44 -8.74 -13.77 10.69
C PRO A 44 -8.65 -14.88 9.64
N LYS A 45 -9.45 -14.77 8.58
CA LYS A 45 -9.22 -15.50 7.32
C LYS A 45 -8.37 -14.63 6.41
N VAL A 46 -7.34 -15.20 5.80
CA VAL A 46 -6.41 -14.49 4.90
C VAL A 46 -6.56 -15.02 3.49
N SER A 47 -6.77 -14.12 2.54
CA SER A 47 -6.68 -14.37 1.10
C SER A 47 -5.41 -13.72 0.54
N LEU A 48 -4.76 -14.39 -0.40
CA LEU A 48 -3.57 -13.90 -1.09
C LEU A 48 -3.85 -13.79 -2.59
N GLY A 49 -3.31 -12.75 -3.23
CA GLY A 49 -3.33 -12.57 -4.68
C GLY A 49 -1.97 -12.12 -5.17
N ILE A 50 -1.44 -12.79 -6.21
CA ILE A 50 -0.21 -12.33 -6.87
C ILE A 50 -0.55 -11.10 -7.71
N ASN A 51 0.11 -9.99 -7.47
CA ASN A 51 -0.14 -8.73 -8.19
C ASN A 51 1.00 -8.35 -9.15
N PHE A 52 2.21 -8.87 -8.91
CA PHE A 52 3.38 -8.70 -9.75
C PHE A 52 4.22 -9.98 -9.74
N PHE A 53 4.73 -10.34 -10.91
CA PHE A 53 5.48 -11.55 -11.09
C PHE A 53 6.52 -11.40 -12.22
N ASP A 54 7.80 -11.50 -11.87
CA ASP A 54 8.91 -11.44 -12.81
C ASP A 54 9.78 -12.70 -12.70
N SER A 55 9.92 -13.40 -13.82
CA SER A 55 10.66 -14.65 -13.90
C SER A 55 11.28 -14.85 -15.27
N SER A 56 12.40 -15.56 -15.32
CA SER A 56 12.84 -16.23 -16.54
C SER A 56 12.56 -17.72 -16.46
N ILE A 57 12.03 -18.22 -17.58
CA ILE A 57 11.62 -19.61 -17.77
C ILE A 57 12.87 -20.51 -17.82
N SER A 58 12.86 -21.59 -17.04
CA SER A 58 13.64 -22.80 -17.38
C SER A 58 12.83 -23.67 -18.34
N GLU A 59 13.49 -24.51 -19.15
CA GLU A 59 13.02 -25.33 -20.28
C GLU A 59 11.57 -25.89 -20.27
N ASN A 60 10.88 -25.97 -19.13
CA ASN A 60 9.51 -26.43 -18.98
C ASN A 60 8.50 -25.28 -18.80
N ALA A 61 8.20 -24.92 -17.55
CA ALA A 61 7.14 -23.98 -17.20
C ALA A 61 7.45 -23.26 -15.88
N THR A 62 7.01 -22.01 -15.81
CA THR A 62 7.06 -21.26 -14.56
C THR A 62 6.00 -21.77 -13.59
N ARG A 63 6.45 -22.32 -12.45
CA ARG A 63 5.57 -22.80 -11.39
C ARG A 63 5.88 -22.05 -10.10
N VAL A 64 4.88 -21.34 -9.61
CA VAL A 64 4.94 -20.63 -8.33
C VAL A 64 3.68 -20.84 -7.51
N ARG A 65 3.81 -20.72 -6.19
CA ARG A 65 2.69 -20.82 -5.26
C ARG A 65 2.92 -19.91 -4.07
N THR A 66 1.83 -19.35 -3.57
CA THR A 66 1.80 -18.52 -2.36
C THR A 66 0.81 -19.09 -1.38
N ILE A 67 1.21 -19.24 -0.11
CA ILE A 67 0.32 -19.74 0.94
C ILE A 67 0.47 -18.88 2.19
N ALA A 68 -0.65 -18.51 2.81
CA ALA A 68 -0.66 -17.97 4.16
C ALA A 68 -0.72 -19.14 5.16
N THR A 69 0.25 -19.19 6.07
CA THR A 69 0.33 -20.20 7.14
C THR A 69 0.51 -19.54 8.49
N ASN A 70 0.35 -20.28 9.59
CA ASN A 70 0.56 -19.77 10.95
C ASN A 70 -0.25 -18.49 11.21
N ILE A 71 -1.48 -18.44 10.71
CA ILE A 71 -2.35 -17.27 10.85
C ILE A 71 -2.77 -17.17 12.32
N THR A 72 -2.37 -16.08 12.95
CA THR A 72 -2.74 -15.68 14.30
C THR A 72 -3.52 -14.38 14.25
N ASN A 73 -3.96 -13.86 15.38
CA ASN A 73 -4.56 -12.53 15.41
C ASN A 73 -3.54 -11.39 15.22
N GLN A 74 -2.24 -11.66 15.31
CA GLN A 74 -1.18 -10.65 15.16
C GLN A 74 -0.54 -10.65 13.76
N GLY A 75 -0.70 -11.71 13.00
CA GLY A 75 0.00 -11.86 11.72
C GLY A 75 -0.06 -13.27 11.16
N PHE A 76 0.71 -13.50 10.11
CA PHE A 76 0.85 -14.80 9.45
C PHE A 76 2.21 -14.92 8.75
N ASP A 77 2.55 -16.11 8.31
CA ASP A 77 3.69 -16.36 7.44
C ASP A 77 3.22 -16.50 5.99
N CYS A 78 3.75 -15.68 5.10
CA CYS A 78 3.57 -15.82 3.66
C CYS A 78 4.70 -16.66 3.09
N ILE A 79 4.35 -17.85 2.60
CA ILE A 79 5.26 -18.78 1.96
C ILE A 79 5.21 -18.55 0.46
N PHE A 80 6.37 -18.25 -0.12
CA PHE A 80 6.59 -18.27 -1.55
C PHE A 80 7.27 -19.59 -1.91
N THR A 81 6.73 -20.29 -2.90
CA THR A 81 7.29 -21.53 -3.43
C THR A 81 7.51 -21.39 -4.92
N ALA A 82 8.67 -21.81 -5.42
CA ALA A 82 8.92 -22.06 -6.82
C ALA A 82 9.44 -23.49 -7.00
N TRP A 83 9.24 -24.08 -8.18
CA TRP A 83 9.75 -25.41 -8.49
C TRP A 83 10.68 -25.39 -9.69
N GLU A 84 11.48 -26.45 -9.80
CA GLU A 84 12.38 -26.69 -10.93
C GLU A 84 13.42 -25.56 -11.07
N GLY A 85 14.02 -25.43 -12.26
CA GLY A 85 15.05 -24.44 -12.56
C GLY A 85 14.52 -23.00 -12.71
N ASN A 86 13.28 -22.71 -12.28
CA ASN A 86 12.69 -21.39 -12.46
C ASN A 86 13.51 -20.31 -11.76
N THR A 87 13.87 -19.25 -12.49
CA THR A 87 14.53 -18.09 -11.90
C THR A 87 13.48 -17.03 -11.65
N ILE A 88 13.19 -16.75 -10.38
CA ILE A 88 12.24 -15.73 -9.95
C ILE A 88 13.04 -14.49 -9.57
N TYR A 89 12.93 -13.43 -10.37
CA TYR A 89 13.64 -12.19 -10.08
C TYR A 89 12.97 -11.44 -8.95
N ASP A 90 11.64 -11.32 -9.04
CA ASP A 90 10.83 -10.69 -8.01
C ASP A 90 9.37 -11.12 -8.12
N MET A 91 8.64 -10.97 -7.01
CA MET A 91 7.25 -11.36 -6.90
C MET A 91 6.62 -10.60 -5.74
N GLN A 92 5.41 -10.08 -5.98
CA GLN A 92 4.64 -9.39 -4.95
C GLN A 92 3.26 -10.03 -4.82
N VAL A 93 2.80 -10.09 -3.57
CA VAL A 93 1.53 -10.68 -3.17
C VAL A 93 0.77 -9.65 -2.35
N ASP A 94 -0.46 -9.35 -2.76
CA ASP A 94 -1.40 -8.61 -1.93
C ASP A 94 -2.16 -9.58 -1.03
N TYR A 95 -2.50 -9.13 0.17
CA TYR A 95 -3.33 -9.88 1.10
C TYR A 95 -4.54 -9.09 1.57
N VAL A 96 -5.60 -9.83 1.88
CA VAL A 96 -6.77 -9.34 2.60
C VAL A 96 -7.03 -10.27 3.77
N ALA A 97 -6.95 -9.73 4.98
CA ALA A 97 -7.26 -10.43 6.22
C ALA A 97 -8.58 -9.90 6.78
N VAL A 98 -9.54 -10.80 7.02
CA VAL A 98 -10.88 -10.45 7.53
C VAL A 98 -11.19 -11.27 8.77
N TYR A 99 -11.51 -10.59 9.87
CA TYR A 99 -12.11 -11.21 11.04
C TYR A 99 -13.57 -10.77 11.13
N ASN A 100 -14.47 -11.74 11.16
CA ASN A 100 -15.88 -11.52 11.42
C ASN A 100 -16.31 -12.40 12.59
N PRO A 101 -16.55 -11.82 13.78
CA PRO A 101 -16.86 -12.61 14.97
C PRO A 101 -18.16 -13.41 14.83
N ARG A 102 -19.11 -12.96 14.00
CA ARG A 102 -20.36 -13.67 13.73
C ARG A 102 -20.17 -14.92 12.88
N LEU A 103 -19.16 -14.92 12.01
CA LEU A 103 -18.84 -16.07 11.15
C LEU A 103 -17.82 -17.01 11.81
N ASN A 104 -16.96 -16.49 12.68
CA ASN A 104 -15.91 -17.26 13.33
C ASN A 104 -16.40 -18.01 14.57
N GLY A 105 -17.53 -17.59 15.18
CA GLY A 105 -18.14 -18.28 16.33
C GLY A 105 -18.93 -19.55 16.02
N ASN A 106 -19.10 -19.95 14.75
CA ASN A 106 -20.04 -21.04 14.38
C ASN A 106 -19.45 -22.12 13.45
N SER A 107 -18.12 -22.31 13.44
CA SER A 107 -17.47 -23.32 12.58
C SER A 107 -17.49 -24.76 13.14
N ASN A 108 -18.26 -25.02 14.20
CA ASN A 108 -18.58 -26.39 14.61
C ASN A 108 -20.00 -26.74 14.14
N ASN A 109 -20.09 -27.81 13.33
CA ASN A 109 -21.30 -28.42 12.74
C ASN A 109 -21.77 -27.80 11.42
N ASN A 110 -21.18 -28.23 10.31
CA ASN A 110 -21.84 -29.17 9.41
C ASN A 110 -20.89 -29.51 8.23
N ARG A 111 -19.93 -30.41 8.44
CA ARG A 111 -19.30 -31.11 7.31
C ARG A 111 -20.32 -32.10 6.76
N ASN A 112 -21.27 -31.60 5.96
CA ASN A 112 -21.93 -32.45 4.99
C ASN A 112 -21.01 -32.48 3.76
N THR A 113 -20.17 -33.50 3.72
CA THR A 113 -19.34 -33.85 2.57
C THR A 113 -20.22 -34.16 1.37
N ASN A 114 -20.46 -33.19 0.50
CA ASN A 114 -20.71 -33.47 -0.91
C ASN A 114 -19.40 -33.27 -1.66
N ASN A 115 -18.64 -34.37 -1.72
CA ASN A 115 -17.62 -34.57 -2.73
C ASN A 115 -18.29 -34.49 -4.10
N ASN A 116 -17.99 -33.45 -4.88
CA ASN A 116 -18.07 -33.57 -6.32
C ASN A 116 -16.70 -33.23 -6.91
N SER A 117 -15.85 -34.25 -6.95
CA SER A 117 -14.74 -34.29 -7.88
C SER A 117 -15.32 -34.36 -9.28
N ASN A 118 -15.17 -33.30 -10.08
CA ASN A 118 -15.23 -33.43 -11.52
C ASN A 118 -13.92 -32.96 -12.13
N ASN A 119 -13.03 -33.94 -12.19
CA ASN A 119 -11.95 -34.03 -13.15
C ASN A 119 -12.59 -34.41 -14.49
N ASN A 120 -12.48 -33.59 -15.55
CA ASN A 120 -12.44 -34.11 -16.92
C ASN A 120 -11.96 -33.09 -17.96
N ASN A 121 -10.74 -33.37 -18.40
CA ASN A 121 -10.16 -33.25 -19.74
C ASN A 121 -11.10 -33.00 -20.95
N ASN A 122 -10.70 -31.96 -21.71
CA ASN A 122 -10.34 -31.99 -23.14
C ASN A 122 -11.38 -31.67 -24.25
N SER A 123 -10.89 -30.82 -25.17
CA SER A 123 -11.17 -30.73 -26.62
C SER A 123 -12.44 -30.04 -27.17
N ASN A 124 -12.18 -28.95 -27.92
CA ASN A 124 -12.74 -28.54 -29.22
C ASN A 124 -14.24 -28.69 -29.49
N ASN A 125 -14.95 -27.57 -29.68
CA ASN A 125 -15.50 -27.24 -31.01
C ASN A 125 -15.96 -25.77 -31.12
N ARG A 126 -15.54 -25.11 -32.20
CA ARG A 126 -16.18 -23.91 -32.75
C ARG A 126 -17.52 -24.33 -33.35
N GLN A 127 -18.58 -23.57 -33.11
CA GLN A 127 -19.47 -23.11 -34.18
C GLN A 127 -20.42 -22.02 -33.69
N GLN A 128 -20.53 -21.01 -34.54
CA GLN A 128 -21.43 -19.87 -34.52
C GLN A 128 -22.89 -20.33 -34.51
N GLN A 129 -23.78 -19.55 -33.89
CA GLN A 129 -24.95 -19.03 -34.60
C GLN A 129 -25.61 -17.85 -33.86
N GLN A 130 -25.91 -16.84 -34.66
CA GLN A 130 -26.66 -15.62 -34.35
C GLN A 130 -28.17 -15.90 -34.32
N GLN A 131 -28.92 -14.83 -34.00
CA GLN A 131 -30.37 -14.56 -34.22
C GLN A 131 -31.18 -14.64 -32.92
N GLN A 132 -32.13 -13.76 -32.60
CA GLN A 132 -32.63 -12.52 -33.22
C GLN A 132 -33.56 -11.85 -32.19
N TYR A 133 -33.81 -10.57 -32.42
CA TYR A 133 -34.78 -9.66 -31.80
C TYR A 133 -36.15 -10.25 -31.41
N HIS A 134 -36.73 -9.74 -30.32
CA HIS A 134 -38.01 -9.00 -30.40
C HIS A 134 -38.26 -8.10 -29.18
N ASP A 135 -38.84 -6.94 -29.50
CA ASP A 135 -39.34 -5.87 -28.65
C ASP A 135 -40.37 -6.35 -27.62
N ASP A 136 -40.47 -5.66 -26.48
CA ASP A 136 -41.71 -4.91 -26.23
C ASP A 136 -41.58 -3.80 -25.19
N ASN A 137 -42.24 -2.72 -25.57
CA ASN A 137 -42.29 -1.39 -25.02
C ASN A 137 -43.52 -1.27 -24.12
N ARG A 138 -43.42 -0.67 -22.92
CA ARG A 138 -44.61 -0.08 -22.24
C ARG A 138 -44.25 0.98 -21.20
N ASN A 139 -44.79 2.17 -21.49
CA ASN A 139 -44.87 3.41 -20.72
C ASN A 139 -45.53 3.30 -19.33
N ASN A 140 -45.11 4.16 -18.40
CA ASN A 140 -45.94 5.25 -17.82
C ASN A 140 -45.08 6.06 -16.81
N GLN A 141 -44.77 7.35 -17.08
CA GLN A 141 -45.54 8.54 -16.67
C GLN A 141 -45.78 8.60 -15.14
N SER A 142 -44.99 9.35 -14.39
CA SER A 142 -45.06 10.81 -14.12
C SER A 142 -45.85 11.14 -12.86
N PHE A 143 -45.19 11.70 -11.84
CA PHE A 143 -45.77 12.68 -10.92
C PHE A 143 -44.73 13.75 -10.60
N GLN A 144 -45.09 14.99 -10.93
CA GLN A 144 -44.44 16.22 -10.47
C GLN A 144 -45.07 16.69 -9.15
N ASN A 145 -44.26 17.47 -8.43
CA ASN A 145 -44.61 18.49 -7.43
C ASN A 145 -45.12 18.03 -6.05
N MET A 146 -44.32 18.31 -5.02
CA MET A 146 -44.72 19.32 -4.05
C MET A 146 -43.53 20.02 -3.40
N ASN A 147 -43.65 21.34 -3.39
CA ASN A 147 -42.77 22.36 -2.85
C ASN A 147 -43.20 22.58 -1.39
N ILE A 148 -42.30 22.50 -0.42
CA ILE A 148 -42.53 23.02 0.94
C ILE A 148 -41.25 23.77 1.34
N ASN A 149 -41.40 25.09 1.42
CA ASN A 149 -40.53 25.96 2.19
C ASN A 149 -40.77 25.67 3.66
N ASP A 150 -39.70 25.51 4.45
CA ASP A 150 -39.73 25.94 5.84
C ASP A 150 -38.34 26.44 6.24
N GLU A 151 -38.33 27.70 6.67
CA GLU A 151 -37.27 28.37 7.37
C GLU A 151 -36.90 27.58 8.63
N ASN A 152 -35.60 27.40 8.90
CA ASN A 152 -35.11 27.36 10.27
C ASN A 152 -33.65 27.83 10.33
N ASP A 153 -33.55 29.04 10.87
CA ASP A 153 -32.39 29.68 11.48
C ASP A 153 -31.81 28.78 12.58
N TYR A 154 -30.54 28.37 12.46
CA TYR A 154 -29.66 28.07 13.59
C TYR A 154 -28.20 28.22 13.15
N ASN A 155 -27.65 29.39 13.44
CA ASN A 155 -26.22 29.54 13.69
C ASN A 155 -25.84 28.65 14.87
N ASP A 156 -24.97 27.65 14.66
CA ASP A 156 -24.13 27.19 15.75
C ASP A 156 -22.76 26.69 15.31
N ARG A 157 -21.79 27.07 16.14
CA ARG A 157 -20.36 27.14 15.88
C ARG A 157 -19.74 25.74 15.77
N GLN A 158 -18.94 25.53 14.72
CA GLN A 158 -18.05 24.38 14.62
C GLN A 158 -17.04 24.39 15.79
N PRO A 159 -16.82 23.28 16.52
CA PRO A 159 -15.71 23.19 17.45
C PRO A 159 -14.41 23.02 16.66
N GLU A 160 -13.52 24.02 16.77
CA GLU A 160 -12.11 23.88 16.42
C GLU A 160 -11.52 22.69 17.20
N HIS A 161 -11.19 21.61 16.50
CA HIS A 161 -10.35 20.55 17.05
C HIS A 161 -8.94 21.12 17.28
N ARG A 162 -8.68 21.58 18.51
CA ARG A 162 -7.33 21.81 19.01
C ARG A 162 -6.61 20.47 19.08
N GLU A 163 -5.77 20.20 18.08
CA GLU A 163 -4.75 19.16 18.20
C GLU A 163 -3.84 19.50 19.39
N GLN A 164 -3.79 18.60 20.39
CA GLN A 164 -3.03 18.81 21.62
C GLN A 164 -1.51 18.86 21.33
N PRO A 165 -0.76 19.83 21.89
CA PRO A 165 0.69 20.00 21.69
C PRO A 165 1.53 18.75 22.01
N GLN A 166 1.09 17.92 22.96
CA GLN A 166 1.85 16.77 23.45
C GLN A 166 2.07 15.67 22.38
N ARG A 167 1.18 15.54 21.39
CA ARG A 167 1.39 14.57 20.28
C ARG A 167 2.46 15.01 19.30
N ARG A 168 2.63 16.32 19.09
CA ARG A 168 3.59 16.87 18.12
C ARG A 168 5.03 16.72 18.61
N GLU A 169 5.27 16.94 19.90
CA GLU A 169 6.60 16.77 20.50
C GLU A 169 7.05 15.30 20.53
N GLN A 170 6.13 14.36 20.78
CA GLN A 170 6.43 12.91 20.77
C GLN A 170 6.72 12.35 19.37
N GLN A 171 6.14 12.93 18.30
CA GLN A 171 6.49 12.56 16.92
C GLN A 171 7.85 13.17 16.51
N GLN A 172 8.17 14.38 16.98
CA GLN A 172 9.45 15.05 16.74
C GLN A 172 10.66 14.25 17.24
N SER A 173 10.52 13.54 18.36
CA SER A 173 11.60 12.74 18.93
C SER A 173 11.81 11.37 18.28
N GLN A 174 10.83 10.83 17.54
CA GLN A 174 10.92 9.45 17.01
C GLN A 174 11.61 9.35 15.65
N LEU A 175 11.47 10.39 14.82
CA LEU A 175 12.00 10.42 13.45
C LEU A 175 13.36 11.11 13.33
N ALA A 176 13.77 11.88 14.34
CA ALA A 176 15.02 12.63 14.32
C ALA A 176 16.25 11.70 14.31
N ASP A 177 17.25 12.09 13.53
CA ASP A 177 18.54 11.45 13.35
C ASP A 177 18.45 10.00 12.88
N LYS A 178 17.40 9.67 12.13
CA LYS A 178 17.19 8.36 11.52
C LYS A 178 17.66 8.33 10.08
N GLN A 179 18.41 7.29 9.73
CA GLN A 179 18.67 6.94 8.34
C GLN A 179 17.54 6.04 7.82
N VAL A 180 17.01 6.41 6.65
CA VAL A 180 15.87 5.73 6.03
C VAL A 180 16.05 5.65 4.53
N ASN A 181 15.46 4.63 3.92
CA ASN A 181 15.06 4.70 2.52
C ASN A 181 13.58 5.11 2.47
N ILE A 182 13.24 6.08 1.62
CA ILE A 182 11.88 6.62 1.51
C ILE A 182 11.19 5.95 0.33
N LYS A 183 10.22 5.08 0.60
CA LYS A 183 9.55 4.25 -0.40
C LYS A 183 8.18 4.80 -0.74
N SER A 184 7.92 5.08 -2.01
CA SER A 184 6.60 5.42 -2.53
C SER A 184 5.65 4.22 -2.41
N ILE A 185 4.49 4.41 -1.77
CA ILE A 185 3.45 3.38 -1.69
C ILE A 185 2.92 3.02 -3.07
N LYS A 186 2.79 4.02 -3.94
CA LYS A 186 2.18 3.85 -5.26
C LYS A 186 3.06 3.10 -6.25
N HIS A 187 4.37 3.38 -6.24
CA HIS A 187 5.33 2.78 -7.19
C HIS A 187 6.13 1.62 -6.62
N ASN A 188 6.01 1.34 -5.32
CA ASN A 188 6.85 0.36 -4.63
C ASN A 188 8.37 0.64 -4.82
N SER A 189 8.72 1.90 -5.09
CA SER A 189 10.06 2.36 -5.47
C SER A 189 10.56 3.44 -4.50
N TYR A 190 11.87 3.60 -4.38
CA TYR A 190 12.54 4.47 -3.42
C TYR A 190 12.87 5.82 -4.03
N ILE A 191 12.70 6.90 -3.28
CA ILE A 191 13.25 8.20 -3.67
C ILE A 191 14.78 8.09 -3.63
N ARG A 192 15.44 8.52 -4.71
CA ARG A 192 16.89 8.62 -4.79
C ARG A 192 17.33 10.00 -5.20
N ASP A 193 18.59 10.30 -4.96
CA ASP A 193 19.28 11.36 -5.67
C ASP A 193 19.97 10.78 -6.91
N ASN A 194 19.54 11.24 -8.09
CA ASN A 194 20.15 10.93 -9.37
C ASN A 194 20.78 12.19 -9.96
N GLN A 195 22.03 12.47 -9.57
CA GLN A 195 22.80 13.62 -10.07
C GLN A 195 22.10 14.98 -9.82
N SER A 196 21.63 15.20 -8.60
CA SER A 196 20.89 16.40 -8.17
C SER A 196 19.47 16.51 -8.74
N VAL A 197 18.91 15.39 -9.18
CA VAL A 197 17.48 15.25 -9.53
C VAL A 197 16.89 14.15 -8.67
N ALA A 198 15.78 14.43 -7.98
CA ALA A 198 15.05 13.39 -7.26
C ALA A 198 14.12 12.62 -8.21
N ASP A 199 14.35 11.32 -8.35
CA ASP A 199 13.49 10.39 -9.09
C ASP A 199 13.26 9.11 -8.25
N LEU A 200 12.52 8.15 -8.81
CA LEU A 200 12.26 6.86 -8.19
C LEU A 200 13.21 5.78 -8.69
N SER A 201 13.68 4.96 -7.75
CA SER A 201 14.58 3.82 -7.95
C SER A 201 13.92 2.54 -7.47
N GLN A 202 13.96 1.48 -8.27
CA GLN A 202 13.42 0.17 -7.85
C GLN A 202 14.30 -0.52 -6.79
N THR A 203 15.53 -0.05 -6.58
CA THR A 203 16.47 -0.64 -5.61
C THR A 203 16.79 0.32 -4.48
N ALA A 204 16.84 -0.18 -3.25
CA ALA A 204 17.40 0.57 -2.11
C ALA A 204 18.92 0.33 -2.02
N ARG A 205 19.73 1.16 -2.70
CA ARG A 205 21.20 1.15 -2.59
C ARG A 205 21.67 2.39 -1.82
N GLY A 206 22.99 2.62 -1.74
CA GLY A 206 23.56 3.72 -0.94
C GLY A 206 23.16 5.14 -1.40
N ASN A 207 22.65 5.30 -2.62
CA ASN A 207 22.22 6.60 -3.16
C ASN A 207 20.74 6.91 -2.84
N GLU A 208 20.07 5.96 -2.18
CA GLU A 208 18.66 6.00 -1.79
C GLU A 208 18.48 6.28 -0.28
N THR A 209 19.58 6.46 0.45
CA THR A 209 19.57 6.70 1.90
C THR A 209 19.45 8.19 2.23
N TRP A 210 18.45 8.49 3.04
CA TRP A 210 18.12 9.81 3.54
C TRP A 210 18.29 9.84 5.05
N THR A 211 18.79 10.95 5.56
CA THR A 211 18.82 11.29 6.98
C THR A 211 17.71 12.28 7.27
N ILE A 212 16.86 11.96 8.24
CA ILE A 212 15.82 12.87 8.75
C ILE A 212 16.40 13.58 9.97
N THR A 213 16.66 14.88 9.84
CA THR A 213 17.25 15.69 10.91
C THR A 213 16.21 16.68 11.43
N ALA A 214 16.01 16.72 12.74
CA ALA A 214 15.07 17.67 13.33
C ALA A 214 15.48 19.12 13.02
N ALA A 215 14.48 19.95 12.74
CA ALA A 215 14.59 21.39 12.65
C ALA A 215 13.72 22.03 13.74
N ASN A 216 13.38 23.31 13.58
CA ASN A 216 12.57 24.05 14.55
C ASN A 216 11.07 23.76 14.36
N ASN A 217 10.28 23.89 15.42
CA ASN A 217 8.81 23.90 15.37
C ASN A 217 8.15 22.65 14.73
N GLY A 218 8.64 21.45 15.05
CA GLY A 218 8.06 20.20 14.53
C GLY A 218 8.32 19.94 13.05
N THR A 219 9.34 20.60 12.48
CA THR A 219 9.76 20.39 11.09
C THR A 219 11.07 19.63 11.01
N TYR A 220 11.38 19.11 9.83
CA TYR A 220 12.55 18.28 9.56
C TYR A 220 13.24 18.71 8.27
N TYR A 221 14.54 18.50 8.24
CA TYR A 221 15.31 18.40 7.01
C TYR A 221 15.41 16.92 6.62
N ILE A 222 15.29 16.63 5.33
CA ILE A 222 15.50 15.30 4.77
C ILE A 222 16.61 15.43 3.76
N HIS A 223 17.77 14.80 4.00
CA HIS A 223 18.95 14.97 3.14
C HIS A 223 19.74 13.69 2.95
N ASN A 224 20.43 13.58 1.82
CA ASN A 224 21.34 12.47 1.59
C ASN A 224 22.76 12.76 2.13
N HIS A 225 23.68 11.84 1.89
CA HIS A 225 25.09 11.95 2.33
C HIS A 225 25.89 13.01 1.56
N PHE A 226 25.40 13.50 0.42
CA PHE A 226 25.96 14.63 -0.32
C PHE A 226 25.46 15.99 0.19
N ASN A 227 24.63 16.00 1.25
CA ASN A 227 23.93 17.19 1.76
C ASN A 227 23.01 17.85 0.72
N HIS A 228 22.45 17.06 -0.20
CA HIS A 228 21.31 17.49 -0.98
C HIS A 228 20.04 17.23 -0.16
N TYR A 229 19.29 18.31 0.08
CA TYR A 229 18.06 18.35 0.85
C TYR A 229 16.86 18.21 -0.07
N LEU A 230 15.88 17.38 0.28
CA LEU A 230 14.57 17.44 -0.36
C LEU A 230 14.02 18.86 -0.25
N SER A 231 13.57 19.43 -1.36
CA SER A 231 13.19 20.84 -1.42
C SER A 231 12.03 21.11 -2.37
N SER A 232 11.23 22.12 -2.05
CA SER A 232 10.14 22.62 -2.90
C SER A 232 10.55 23.78 -3.82
N GLN A 233 11.84 24.09 -3.91
CA GLN A 233 12.33 25.37 -4.44
C GLN A 233 12.38 25.47 -5.97
N GLY A 234 12.14 24.41 -6.76
CA GLY A 234 12.35 24.50 -8.20
C GLY A 234 11.62 23.46 -9.04
N ASN A 235 11.14 23.94 -10.19
CA ASN A 235 10.19 23.33 -11.12
C ASN A 235 10.41 21.86 -11.53
N ASP A 236 11.59 21.26 -11.31
CA ASP A 236 11.82 19.85 -11.67
C ASP A 236 12.89 19.14 -10.81
N ARG A 237 13.51 19.80 -9.81
CA ARG A 237 14.71 19.23 -9.16
C ARG A 237 14.46 18.60 -7.80
N VAL A 238 13.43 19.02 -7.07
CA VAL A 238 13.05 18.54 -5.71
C VAL A 238 14.23 18.36 -4.73
N LEU A 239 15.36 18.98 -5.03
CA LEU A 239 16.62 18.91 -4.28
C LEU A 239 17.23 20.30 -4.23
N SER A 240 17.85 20.62 -3.11
CA SER A 240 18.60 21.84 -2.88
C SER A 240 19.88 21.52 -2.11
N SER A 241 20.97 22.23 -2.40
CA SER A 241 22.20 22.16 -1.61
C SER A 241 22.11 23.01 -0.32
N GLU A 242 20.97 23.65 -0.07
CA GLU A 242 20.81 24.61 1.01
C GLU A 242 19.70 24.21 1.99
N ARG A 243 19.96 24.50 3.27
CA ARG A 243 18.95 24.50 4.33
C ARG A 243 18.23 25.84 4.31
N ASN A 244 17.05 25.86 3.70
CA ASN A 244 16.17 27.02 3.67
C ASN A 244 14.72 26.59 3.90
N ASP A 245 13.79 27.55 3.90
CA ASP A 245 12.37 27.25 4.16
C ASP A 245 11.75 26.27 3.14
N SER A 246 12.27 26.24 1.92
CA SER A 246 11.81 25.30 0.90
C SER A 246 12.29 23.87 1.17
N SER A 247 13.27 23.68 2.05
CA SER A 247 13.80 22.38 2.47
C SER A 247 13.26 21.92 3.84
N LEU A 248 12.30 22.64 4.41
CA LEU A 248 11.62 22.28 5.67
C LEU A 248 10.35 21.47 5.41
N TRP A 249 10.22 20.35 6.10
CA TRP A 249 9.12 19.41 5.93
C TRP A 249 8.40 19.12 7.25
N ARG A 250 7.07 19.02 7.20
CA ARG A 250 6.25 18.38 8.21
C ARG A 250 6.01 16.94 7.76
N ILE A 251 6.37 15.99 8.62
CA ILE A 251 6.11 14.58 8.37
C ILE A 251 4.94 14.18 9.26
N GLN A 252 3.87 13.68 8.63
CA GLN A 252 2.66 13.27 9.34
C GLN A 252 2.35 11.81 9.02
N GLU A 253 2.25 10.98 10.06
CA GLU A 253 1.74 9.63 9.93
C GLU A 253 0.24 9.68 9.57
N ARG A 254 -0.10 9.02 8.47
CA ARG A 254 -1.47 8.95 7.92
C ARG A 254 -2.18 7.70 8.41
N ARG A 255 -1.44 6.59 8.36
CA ARG A 255 -1.75 5.28 8.92
C ARG A 255 -0.44 4.62 9.31
N GLN A 256 -0.49 3.52 10.03
CA GLN A 256 0.69 2.88 10.62
C GLN A 256 1.84 2.73 9.61
N GLY A 257 2.97 3.39 9.90
CA GLY A 257 4.18 3.33 9.08
C GLY A 257 4.09 4.02 7.71
N VAL A 258 2.97 4.69 7.40
CA VAL A 258 2.75 5.44 6.16
C VAL A 258 2.63 6.92 6.47
N TYR A 259 3.45 7.70 5.79
CA TYR A 259 3.64 9.12 6.05
C TYR A 259 3.31 9.94 4.82
N SER A 260 2.73 11.12 5.04
CA SER A 260 2.73 12.22 4.09
C SER A 260 3.82 13.21 4.48
N ILE A 261 4.48 13.80 3.48
CA ILE A 261 5.59 14.74 3.69
C ILE A 261 5.19 16.08 3.07
N GLN A 262 4.86 17.06 3.92
CA GLN A 262 4.34 18.37 3.50
C GLN A 262 5.38 19.45 3.68
N ASN A 263 5.62 20.28 2.67
CA ASN A 263 6.53 21.40 2.79
C ASN A 263 5.96 22.43 3.79
N ALA A 264 6.78 22.85 4.75
CA ALA A 264 6.33 23.70 5.85
C ALA A 264 5.92 25.11 5.39
N LYS A 265 6.54 25.63 4.31
CA LYS A 265 6.29 26.96 3.75
C LYS A 265 5.13 26.99 2.77
N THR A 266 5.12 26.08 1.80
CA THR A 266 4.13 26.10 0.70
C THR A 266 2.86 25.36 1.03
N GLY A 267 2.90 24.43 2.00
CA GLY A 267 1.79 23.53 2.31
C GLY A 267 1.57 22.44 1.26
N ASN A 268 2.41 22.36 0.22
CA ASN A 268 2.33 21.32 -0.78
C ASN A 268 3.00 20.04 -0.29
N TYR A 269 2.52 18.90 -0.78
CA TYR A 269 3.04 17.58 -0.48
C TYR A 269 4.08 17.14 -1.50
N LEU A 270 5.05 16.37 -1.00
CA LEU A 270 5.91 15.54 -1.82
C LEU A 270 5.06 14.47 -2.51
N SER A 271 5.26 14.28 -3.81
CA SER A 271 4.46 13.38 -4.63
C SER A 271 5.36 12.57 -5.53
N ALA A 272 5.12 11.27 -5.60
CA ALA A 272 5.66 10.42 -6.64
C ALA A 272 4.71 10.48 -7.85
N THR A 273 5.15 11.03 -8.98
CA THR A 273 4.28 11.22 -10.15
C THR A 273 4.07 9.91 -10.93
N ASP A 274 3.08 9.87 -11.82
CA ASP A 274 2.85 8.76 -12.76
C ASP A 274 4.07 8.36 -13.60
N ARG A 275 4.99 9.30 -13.84
CA ARG A 275 6.22 9.10 -14.63
C ARG A 275 7.43 8.64 -13.82
N GLY A 276 7.28 8.39 -12.52
CA GLY A 276 8.39 8.01 -11.65
C GLY A 276 9.30 9.19 -11.26
N GLU A 277 8.82 10.41 -11.41
CA GLU A 277 9.48 11.63 -10.95
C GLU A 277 9.00 11.97 -9.53
N VAL A 278 9.75 12.79 -8.80
CA VAL A 278 9.29 13.37 -7.54
C VAL A 278 8.92 14.85 -7.77
N LYS A 279 7.78 15.31 -7.24
CA LYS A 279 7.32 16.71 -7.33
C LYS A 279 6.78 17.22 -6.00
N THR A 280 6.61 18.54 -5.88
CA THR A 280 6.22 19.22 -4.64
C THR A 280 5.14 20.29 -4.84
N ASN A 281 4.28 20.11 -5.84
CA ASN A 281 3.22 21.06 -6.22
C ASN A 281 1.80 20.51 -5.97
N VAL A 282 1.67 19.43 -5.19
CA VAL A 282 0.38 18.78 -4.91
C VAL A 282 -0.19 19.30 -3.60
N LYS A 283 -1.50 19.63 -3.57
CA LYS A 283 -2.17 20.19 -2.38
C LYS A 283 -2.97 19.19 -1.55
N GLN A 284 -3.18 17.99 -2.08
CA GLN A 284 -4.00 16.96 -1.46
C GLN A 284 -3.21 15.67 -1.37
N VAL A 285 -3.44 14.89 -0.31
CA VAL A 285 -2.80 13.59 -0.13
C VAL A 285 -3.71 12.51 -0.70
N ASN A 286 -3.19 11.75 -1.66
CA ASN A 286 -3.74 10.46 -2.07
C ASN A 286 -2.60 9.42 -2.09
N SER A 287 -2.78 8.28 -2.76
CA SER A 287 -1.76 7.23 -2.80
C SER A 287 -0.39 7.65 -3.38
N TRP A 288 -0.32 8.70 -4.20
CA TRP A 288 0.92 9.22 -4.81
C TRP A 288 1.77 10.05 -3.81
N GLU A 289 1.16 10.60 -2.76
CA GLU A 289 1.82 11.41 -1.71
C GLU A 289 2.07 10.61 -0.41
N GLU A 290 1.90 9.28 -0.48
CA GLU A 290 2.10 8.37 0.65
C GLU A 290 3.41 7.61 0.52
N PHE A 291 4.20 7.66 1.59
CA PHE A 291 5.52 7.06 1.66
C PHE A 291 5.69 6.20 2.91
N GLN A 292 6.49 5.15 2.80
CA GLN A 292 6.96 4.35 3.92
C GLN A 292 8.43 4.65 4.17
N PHE A 293 8.81 4.77 5.44
CA PHE A 293 10.21 4.85 5.84
C PHE A 293 10.74 3.47 6.18
N ILE A 294 11.77 3.04 5.47
CA ILE A 294 12.49 1.80 5.73
C ILE A 294 13.77 2.17 6.46
N TYR A 295 13.79 1.95 7.77
CA TYR A 295 14.94 2.26 8.63
C TYR A 295 16.14 1.36 8.31
N ILE A 296 17.34 1.94 8.41
CA ILE A 296 18.63 1.30 8.15
C ILE A 296 19.39 1.14 9.48
#